data_AF-A0A1Y1XDH8-F1
#
_entry.id   AF-A0A1Y1XDH8-F1
#
_cell.length_a   1.000
_cell.length_b   1.000
_cell.length_c   1.000
_cell.angle_alpha   90.00
_cell.angle_beta   90.00
_cell.angle_gamma   90.00
#
_symmetry.space_group_name_H-M   'P 1'
#
loop_
_entity.id
_entity.type
_entity.pdbx_description
1 polymer ?
#
loop_
_entity_poly.entity_id
_entity_poly.type
_entity_poly.pdbx_seq_one_letter_code
_entity_poly.pdbx_strand_id
1 'polypeptide(L)'
;MKLYNIILFFIINIIFVLANDDEEYVVTTDVFDILVRDYDDFVTILGFNQKMVKAKQSVVTIPQFINFQGEKFEVGYIDDYAFYNDANIKSVNFPDHYDFIEVGKYSFANCKNLKTVNIEGDIFPDITSFLRTHVDVTFTGKGIPFFVDCLCRNLLSKWKLPINQRNLSAQEKKVYLYELAKKLRSFITYTTNEDSGNTAVALATRRCACGGFSRSYYNLALKMGIPSNEILVGGDSHCHAWNYAKVNGKWYNVDVTNFSPNQFPSYSENFFYSNSRYSAYLLNYMSKDEVHKHPERWVVVLDRYHYKNEASTEHPVDNFDTYLKNNKLGTRA
;
A
#
# COMPACT_ATOMS: atom_id res chain seq x y z
N MET A 1 17.70 -62.86 -33.28
CA MET A 1 18.60 -61.71 -33.02
C MET A 1 17.72 -60.45 -33.06
N LYS A 2 17.10 -60.03 -31.95
CA LYS A 2 17.52 -58.96 -31.00
C LYS A 2 17.89 -57.66 -31.74
N LEU A 3 17.13 -56.56 -31.65
CA LEU A 3 17.00 -55.55 -30.55
C LEU A 3 15.71 -54.72 -30.85
N TYR A 4 14.70 -54.50 -30.00
CA TYR A 4 14.57 -53.74 -28.73
C TYR A 4 14.99 -52.26 -28.74
N ASN A 5 14.04 -51.40 -28.32
CA ASN A 5 14.12 -50.01 -27.80
C ASN A 5 14.34 -48.90 -28.86
N ILE A 6 13.54 -47.83 -28.91
CA ILE A 6 13.42 -46.80 -27.87
C ILE A 6 11.96 -46.37 -27.68
N ILE A 7 11.40 -46.72 -26.51
CA ILE A 7 10.29 -45.99 -25.88
C ILE A 7 10.94 -44.80 -25.18
N LEU A 8 10.65 -43.58 -25.65
CA LEU A 8 11.01 -42.36 -24.93
C LEU A 8 9.91 -42.12 -23.88
N PHE A 9 10.17 -42.55 -22.66
CA PHE A 9 9.37 -42.20 -21.48
C PHE A 9 9.51 -40.69 -21.22
N PHE A 10 8.55 -39.89 -21.68
CA PHE A 10 8.29 -38.60 -21.04
C PHE A 10 7.54 -38.89 -19.74
N ILE A 11 8.22 -38.70 -18.60
CA ILE A 11 7.59 -38.74 -17.28
C ILE A 11 6.74 -37.47 -17.16
N ILE A 12 5.47 -37.61 -17.52
CA ILE A 12 4.41 -36.66 -17.23
C ILE A 12 3.98 -36.92 -15.78
N ASN A 13 4.37 -36.03 -14.86
CA ASN A 13 3.78 -35.99 -13.53
C ASN A 13 2.50 -35.15 -13.61
N ILE A 14 1.43 -35.74 -14.16
CA ILE A 14 0.08 -35.22 -13.93
C ILE A 14 -0.45 -36.03 -12.75
N ILE A 15 -0.57 -35.37 -11.59
CA ILE A 15 -1.29 -35.94 -10.45
C ILE A 15 -2.76 -35.69 -10.71
N PHE A 16 -3.48 -36.71 -11.19
CA PHE A 16 -4.94 -36.67 -11.29
C PHE A 16 -5.55 -36.93 -9.90
N VAL A 17 -6.32 -35.97 -9.40
CA VAL A 17 -7.24 -36.18 -8.26
C VAL A 17 -8.63 -36.34 -8.86
N LEU A 18 -9.18 -37.56 -8.83
CA LEU A 18 -10.53 -37.84 -9.33
C LEU A 18 -11.58 -37.50 -8.25
N ALA A 19 -12.40 -36.48 -8.51
CA ALA A 19 -13.88 -36.51 -8.47
C ALA A 19 -14.52 -35.10 -8.32
N ASN A 20 -14.85 -34.47 -9.46
CA ASN A 20 -15.99 -33.56 -9.76
C ASN A 20 -15.62 -32.76 -11.04
N ASP A 21 -16.60 -32.35 -11.85
CA ASP A 21 -16.47 -31.76 -13.21
C ASP A 21 -15.81 -30.36 -13.29
N ASP A 22 -14.78 -30.12 -12.48
CA ASP A 22 -13.94 -28.93 -12.46
C ASP A 22 -12.48 -29.41 -12.34
N GLU A 23 -11.82 -29.74 -13.47
CA GLU A 23 -10.43 -30.19 -13.40
C GLU A 23 -9.52 -29.00 -13.09
N GLU A 24 -8.76 -29.12 -11.99
CA GLU A 24 -7.64 -28.26 -11.69
C GLU A 24 -6.35 -29.08 -11.83
N TYR A 25 -5.37 -28.55 -12.54
CA TYR A 25 -4.08 -29.21 -12.69
C TYR A 25 -2.91 -28.23 -12.63
N VAL A 26 -1.79 -28.70 -12.08
CA VAL A 26 -0.57 -27.91 -11.96
C VAL A 26 0.29 -28.11 -13.20
N VAL A 27 0.68 -27.01 -13.81
CA VAL A 27 1.60 -26.95 -14.95
C VAL A 27 2.91 -26.32 -14.49
N THR A 28 4.03 -26.97 -14.84
CA THR A 28 5.36 -26.41 -14.63
C THR A 28 5.86 -25.78 -15.93
N THR A 29 6.03 -24.46 -15.92
CA THR A 29 6.65 -23.70 -17.01
C THR A 29 8.17 -23.58 -16.79
N ASP A 30 8.89 -22.88 -17.66
CA ASP A 30 10.32 -22.60 -17.46
C ASP A 30 10.62 -21.78 -16.19
N VAL A 31 9.65 -20.98 -15.71
CA VAL A 31 9.86 -20.03 -14.59
C VAL A 31 8.98 -20.34 -13.40
N PHE A 32 7.70 -20.63 -13.63
CA PHE A 32 6.69 -20.77 -12.58
C PHE A 32 6.03 -22.15 -12.59
N ASP A 33 5.66 -22.61 -11.41
CA ASP A 33 4.57 -23.57 -11.26
C ASP A 33 3.25 -22.78 -11.27
N ILE A 34 2.30 -23.19 -12.10
CA ILE A 34 1.00 -22.53 -12.25
C ILE A 34 -0.14 -23.53 -12.04
N LEU A 35 -1.26 -23.05 -11.54
CA LEU A 35 -2.51 -23.79 -11.49
C LEU A 35 -3.41 -23.31 -12.63
N VAL A 36 -3.86 -24.26 -13.44
CA VAL A 36 -4.86 -24.08 -14.50
C VAL A 36 -6.16 -24.70 -14.00
N ARG A 37 -7.28 -24.03 -14.23
CA ARG A 37 -8.62 -24.52 -13.92
C ARG A 37 -9.45 -24.47 -15.19
N ASP A 38 -10.14 -25.55 -15.52
CA ASP A 38 -10.86 -25.67 -16.79
C ASP A 38 -12.05 -24.70 -16.96
N TYR A 39 -12.50 -24.08 -15.87
CA TYR A 39 -13.62 -23.13 -15.82
C TYR A 39 -13.16 -21.67 -15.62
N ASP A 40 -11.85 -21.41 -15.55
CA ASP A 40 -11.28 -20.09 -15.30
C ASP A 40 -10.48 -19.63 -16.54
N ASP A 41 -10.78 -18.43 -17.04
CA ASP A 41 -10.03 -17.82 -18.14
C ASP A 41 -8.59 -17.43 -17.70
N PHE A 42 -8.32 -17.50 -16.39
CA PHE A 42 -7.08 -17.12 -15.77
C PHE A 42 -6.30 -18.30 -15.18
N VAL A 43 -4.99 -18.15 -15.12
CA VAL A 43 -4.09 -19.04 -14.37
C VAL A 43 -3.61 -18.38 -13.08
N THR A 44 -3.28 -19.22 -12.10
CA THR A 44 -2.69 -18.81 -10.82
C THR A 44 -1.21 -19.15 -10.77
N ILE A 45 -0.34 -18.19 -10.46
CA ILE A 45 1.08 -18.46 -10.17
C ILE A 45 1.22 -18.99 -8.75
N LEU A 46 1.72 -20.22 -8.61
CA LEU A 46 1.95 -20.89 -7.32
C LEU A 46 3.34 -20.63 -6.73
N GLY A 47 4.26 -20.07 -7.53
CA GLY A 47 5.64 -19.79 -7.16
C GLY A 47 6.62 -20.16 -8.25
N PHE A 48 7.91 -20.19 -7.94
CA PHE A 48 8.94 -20.64 -8.88
C PHE A 48 8.84 -22.14 -9.14
N ASN A 49 9.07 -22.53 -10.39
CA ASN A 49 9.31 -23.91 -10.77
C ASN A 49 10.46 -24.51 -9.93
N GLN A 50 10.16 -25.55 -9.15
CA GLN A 50 11.12 -26.17 -8.22
C GLN A 50 12.29 -26.90 -8.90
N LYS A 51 12.16 -27.28 -10.18
CA LYS A 51 13.23 -27.93 -10.97
C LYS A 51 14.30 -26.94 -11.43
N MET A 52 13.97 -25.65 -11.50
CA MET A 52 14.96 -24.60 -11.45
C MET A 52 15.36 -24.43 -9.98
N VAL A 53 16.59 -24.83 -9.64
CA VAL A 53 17.17 -24.51 -8.34
C VAL A 53 16.92 -23.01 -8.12
N LYS A 54 16.35 -22.62 -6.96
CA LYS A 54 16.19 -21.22 -6.48
C LYS A 54 17.37 -20.28 -6.77
N ALA A 55 18.53 -20.83 -7.10
CA ALA A 55 19.67 -20.17 -7.70
C ALA A 55 19.36 -19.56 -9.09
N LYS A 56 18.82 -18.33 -9.12
CA LYS A 56 19.29 -17.19 -9.95
C LYS A 56 18.26 -16.08 -10.17
N GLN A 57 16.98 -16.30 -9.85
CA GLN A 57 15.97 -15.29 -10.12
C GLN A 57 15.98 -14.18 -9.05
N SER A 58 16.72 -13.10 -9.32
CA SER A 58 16.71 -11.90 -8.46
C SER A 58 15.64 -10.88 -8.87
N VAL A 59 15.04 -11.06 -10.05
CA VAL A 59 13.96 -10.22 -10.58
C VAL A 59 12.81 -11.11 -11.00
N VAL A 60 11.65 -10.94 -10.35
CA VAL A 60 10.40 -11.60 -10.74
C VAL A 60 9.65 -10.64 -11.65
N THR A 61 9.43 -11.05 -12.90
CA THR A 61 8.51 -10.33 -13.80
C THR A 61 7.27 -11.17 -13.93
N ILE A 62 6.15 -10.65 -13.42
CA ILE A 62 4.85 -11.30 -13.56
C ILE A 62 4.41 -11.10 -15.00
N PRO A 63 4.24 -12.16 -15.80
CA PRO A 63 3.80 -12.02 -17.19
C PRO A 63 2.30 -11.74 -17.24
N GLN A 64 1.85 -11.01 -18.27
CA GLN A 64 0.41 -10.90 -18.55
C GLN A 64 -0.16 -12.25 -19.03
N PHE A 65 0.62 -12.96 -19.84
CA PHE A 65 0.21 -14.24 -20.42
C PHE A 65 1.28 -15.30 -20.24
N ILE A 66 0.85 -16.54 -20.04
CA ILE A 66 1.70 -17.71 -20.02
C ILE A 66 1.28 -18.63 -21.17
N ASN A 67 2.25 -19.02 -22.00
CA ASN A 67 2.02 -19.98 -23.09
C ASN A 67 2.45 -21.38 -22.64
N PHE A 68 1.58 -22.36 -22.79
CA PHE A 68 1.89 -23.77 -22.54
C PHE A 68 1.12 -24.66 -23.52
N GLN A 69 1.81 -25.66 -24.09
CA GLN A 69 1.24 -26.59 -25.09
C GLN A 69 0.58 -25.94 -26.31
N GLY A 70 0.99 -24.72 -26.66
CA GLY A 70 0.42 -23.97 -27.78
C GLY A 70 -0.81 -23.13 -27.42
N GLU A 71 -1.31 -23.26 -26.20
CA GLU A 71 -2.38 -22.43 -25.65
C GLU A 71 -1.81 -21.25 -24.87
N LYS A 72 -2.58 -20.15 -24.85
CA LYS A 72 -2.23 -18.89 -24.22
C LYS A 72 -3.20 -18.60 -23.08
N PHE A 73 -2.69 -18.50 -21.87
CA PHE A 73 -3.47 -18.23 -20.66
C PHE A 73 -3.16 -16.86 -20.09
N GLU A 74 -4.16 -16.16 -19.58
CA GLU A 74 -3.99 -14.88 -18.87
C GLU A 74 -3.65 -15.12 -17.40
N VAL A 75 -2.76 -14.32 -16.83
CA VAL A 75 -2.41 -14.44 -15.40
C VAL A 75 -3.34 -13.56 -14.58
N GLY A 76 -4.30 -14.17 -13.90
CA GLY A 76 -5.24 -13.45 -13.02
C GLY A 76 -4.85 -13.47 -11.54
N TYR A 77 -4.04 -14.45 -11.12
CA TYR A 77 -3.79 -14.67 -9.69
C TYR A 77 -2.34 -15.00 -9.37
N ILE A 78 -1.88 -14.53 -8.21
CA ILE A 78 -0.70 -15.02 -7.51
C ILE A 78 -1.18 -15.65 -6.20
N ASP A 79 -0.86 -16.92 -6.01
CA ASP A 79 -1.37 -17.70 -4.88
C ASP A 79 -0.87 -17.18 -3.52
N ASP A 80 -1.59 -17.58 -2.48
CA ASP A 80 -1.14 -17.44 -1.11
C ASP A 80 0.26 -18.06 -0.97
N TYR A 81 1.18 -17.32 -0.35
CA TYR A 81 2.57 -17.74 -0.11
C TYR A 81 3.45 -18.05 -1.35
N ALA A 82 3.02 -17.73 -2.59
CA ALA A 82 3.72 -18.12 -3.82
C ALA A 82 5.25 -17.85 -3.83
N PHE A 83 5.68 -16.73 -3.25
CA PHE A 83 7.09 -16.32 -3.13
C PHE A 83 7.50 -16.07 -1.66
N TYR A 84 6.80 -16.67 -0.71
CA TYR A 84 7.00 -16.42 0.70
C TYR A 84 8.43 -16.72 1.15
N ASN A 85 9.01 -15.78 1.91
CA ASN A 85 10.34 -15.90 2.51
C ASN A 85 11.45 -16.21 1.48
N ASP A 86 11.27 -15.81 0.22
CA ASP A 86 12.31 -15.97 -0.77
C ASP A 86 13.44 -14.96 -0.51
N ALA A 87 14.65 -15.48 -0.29
CA ALA A 87 15.83 -14.69 0.01
C ALA A 87 16.55 -14.17 -1.25
N ASN A 88 16.17 -14.59 -2.46
CA ASN A 88 16.86 -14.21 -3.69
C ASN A 88 16.16 -13.07 -4.41
N ILE A 89 14.84 -12.93 -4.27
CA ILE A 89 14.05 -11.87 -4.90
C ILE A 89 14.54 -10.50 -4.41
N LYS A 90 14.98 -9.67 -5.36
CA LYS A 90 15.38 -8.26 -5.17
C LYS A 90 14.40 -7.28 -5.79
N SER A 91 13.74 -7.67 -6.87
CA SER A 91 12.75 -6.85 -7.57
C SER A 91 11.55 -7.68 -8.00
N VAL A 92 10.36 -7.09 -7.97
CA VAL A 92 9.13 -7.65 -8.55
C VAL A 92 8.55 -6.61 -9.51
N ASN A 93 8.25 -7.03 -10.73
CA ASN A 93 7.66 -6.19 -11.77
C ASN A 93 6.29 -6.76 -12.13
N PHE A 94 5.24 -6.00 -11.86
CA PHE A 94 3.90 -6.26 -12.36
C PHE A 94 3.71 -5.54 -13.70
N PRO A 95 3.15 -6.21 -14.70
CA PRO A 95 3.05 -5.68 -16.05
C PRO A 95 2.00 -4.58 -16.12
N ASP A 96 2.05 -3.80 -17.21
CA ASP A 96 0.94 -2.95 -17.63
C ASP A 96 -0.16 -3.87 -18.18
N HIS A 97 -0.99 -4.37 -17.27
CA HIS A 97 -1.98 -5.40 -17.54
C HIS A 97 -3.30 -4.75 -17.98
N TYR A 98 -4.00 -5.38 -18.93
CA TYR A 98 -5.28 -4.85 -19.42
C TYR A 98 -6.42 -5.09 -18.42
N ASP A 99 -6.39 -6.25 -17.75
CA ASP A 99 -7.25 -6.60 -16.61
C ASP A 99 -6.46 -6.55 -15.29
N PHE A 100 -6.91 -7.26 -14.27
CA PHE A 100 -6.35 -7.21 -12.93
C PHE A 100 -5.60 -8.48 -12.52
N ILE A 101 -4.64 -8.33 -11.60
CA ILE A 101 -3.97 -9.46 -10.95
C ILE A 101 -4.28 -9.43 -9.46
N GLU A 102 -4.94 -10.47 -8.95
CA GLU A 102 -5.09 -10.67 -7.51
C GLU A 102 -3.82 -11.24 -6.90
N VAL A 103 -3.37 -10.64 -5.80
CA VAL A 103 -2.13 -11.03 -5.12
C VAL A 103 -2.44 -11.56 -3.74
N GLY A 104 -2.27 -12.88 -3.58
CA GLY A 104 -2.63 -13.64 -2.39
C GLY A 104 -1.92 -13.22 -1.11
N LYS A 105 -2.41 -13.74 0.01
CA LYS A 105 -1.88 -13.54 1.36
C LYS A 105 -0.44 -14.01 1.43
N TYR A 106 0.39 -13.18 2.05
CA TYR A 106 1.80 -13.47 2.28
C TYR A 106 2.63 -13.86 1.04
N SER A 107 2.11 -13.67 -0.18
CA SER A 107 2.75 -14.08 -1.43
C SER A 107 4.20 -13.59 -1.55
N PHE A 108 4.52 -12.37 -1.14
CA PHE A 108 5.87 -11.81 -1.09
C PHE A 108 6.34 -11.49 0.34
N ALA A 109 5.65 -12.00 1.36
CA ALA A 109 5.98 -11.68 2.74
C ALA A 109 7.33 -12.28 3.13
N ASN A 110 8.06 -11.59 4.01
CA ASN A 110 9.41 -11.96 4.44
C ASN A 110 10.46 -12.05 3.33
N CYS A 111 10.23 -11.58 2.10
CA CYS A 111 11.28 -11.43 1.09
C CYS A 111 12.29 -10.36 1.55
N LYS A 112 13.32 -10.77 2.28
CA LYS A 112 14.22 -9.84 2.99
C LYS A 112 15.15 -9.08 2.08
N ASN A 113 15.33 -9.49 0.83
CA ASN A 113 16.16 -8.80 -0.16
C ASN A 113 15.36 -8.01 -1.20
N LEU A 114 14.02 -8.04 -1.14
CA LEU A 114 13.13 -7.33 -2.06
C LEU A 114 13.18 -5.82 -1.81
N LYS A 115 13.82 -5.08 -2.71
CA LYS A 115 14.01 -3.62 -2.63
C LYS A 115 13.10 -2.82 -3.57
N THR A 116 12.58 -3.45 -4.62
CA THR A 116 11.79 -2.73 -5.62
C THR A 116 10.55 -3.53 -5.99
N VAL A 117 9.38 -2.90 -5.88
CA VAL A 117 8.12 -3.41 -6.41
C VAL A 117 7.60 -2.39 -7.41
N ASN A 118 7.68 -2.74 -8.70
CA ASN A 118 7.18 -1.90 -9.77
C ASN A 118 5.80 -2.38 -10.21
N ILE A 119 4.80 -1.50 -10.14
CA ILE A 119 3.39 -1.80 -10.42
C ILE A 119 2.92 -0.91 -11.57
N GLU A 120 2.93 -1.44 -12.79
CA GLU A 120 2.46 -0.68 -13.96
C GLU A 120 0.95 -0.84 -14.20
N GLY A 121 0.37 -2.01 -13.95
CA GLY A 121 -1.06 -2.26 -14.09
C GLY A 121 -1.82 -2.26 -12.77
N ASP A 122 -3.10 -2.61 -12.83
CA ASP A 122 -3.97 -2.71 -11.67
C ASP A 122 -3.78 -4.08 -10.99
N ILE A 123 -3.42 -4.06 -9.69
CA ILE A 123 -3.31 -5.27 -8.88
C ILE A 123 -4.15 -5.16 -7.61
N PHE A 124 -4.75 -6.28 -7.18
CA PHE A 124 -5.54 -6.39 -5.96
C PHE A 124 -4.75 -7.15 -4.89
N PRO A 125 -3.98 -6.47 -4.03
CA PRO A 125 -3.21 -7.12 -2.98
C PRO A 125 -4.07 -7.46 -1.75
N ASP A 126 -3.80 -8.62 -1.16
CA ASP A 126 -4.08 -8.80 0.26
C ASP A 126 -3.21 -7.85 1.12
N ILE A 127 -3.74 -7.41 2.26
CA ILE A 127 -3.05 -6.52 3.20
C ILE A 127 -1.81 -7.15 3.88
N THR A 128 -1.48 -8.39 3.54
CA THR A 128 -0.31 -9.13 4.04
C THR A 128 0.66 -9.54 2.94
N SER A 129 0.35 -9.31 1.66
CA SER A 129 1.13 -9.80 0.52
C SER A 129 2.60 -9.40 0.60
N PHE A 130 2.90 -8.16 1.02
CA PHE A 130 4.28 -7.64 1.13
C PHE A 130 4.73 -7.41 2.58
N LEU A 131 4.16 -8.14 3.53
CA LEU A 131 4.47 -7.95 4.95
C LEU A 131 5.92 -8.33 5.26
N ARG A 132 6.65 -7.48 6.02
CA ARG A 132 8.01 -7.76 6.50
C ARG A 132 9.04 -8.00 5.38
N THR A 133 8.89 -7.39 4.21
CA THR A 133 9.91 -7.31 3.15
C THR A 133 11.15 -6.50 3.60
N HIS A 134 12.13 -6.27 2.72
CA HIS A 134 13.33 -5.46 3.03
C HIS A 134 12.92 -4.08 3.63
N VAL A 135 13.77 -3.50 4.48
CA VAL A 135 13.46 -2.21 5.11
C VAL A 135 13.42 -1.07 4.09
N ASP A 136 14.36 -1.03 3.16
CA ASP A 136 14.41 -0.05 2.05
C ASP A 136 13.62 -0.51 0.81
N VAL A 137 12.48 -1.19 0.98
CA VAL A 137 11.64 -1.52 -0.18
C VAL A 137 10.93 -0.26 -0.70
N THR A 138 10.94 -0.10 -2.00
CA THR A 138 10.29 1.00 -2.74
C THR A 138 9.12 0.46 -3.56
N PHE A 139 8.06 1.25 -3.69
CA PHE A 139 6.89 0.94 -4.52
C PHE A 139 6.71 2.03 -5.57
N THR A 140 6.79 1.66 -6.84
CA THR A 140 6.75 2.57 -8.00
C THR A 140 5.79 2.09 -9.08
N GLY A 141 5.60 2.90 -10.11
CA GLY A 141 4.77 2.56 -11.28
C GLY A 141 3.40 3.22 -11.24
N LYS A 142 2.74 3.30 -12.40
CA LYS A 142 1.48 4.04 -12.54
C LYS A 142 0.27 3.37 -11.86
N GLY A 143 0.38 2.11 -11.45
CA GLY A 143 -0.66 1.34 -10.74
C GLY A 143 -0.73 1.62 -9.23
N ILE A 144 0.19 2.41 -8.67
CA ILE A 144 0.22 2.77 -7.24
C ILE A 144 -1.11 3.35 -6.71
N PRO A 145 -1.79 4.28 -7.41
CA PRO A 145 -3.08 4.79 -6.96
C PRO A 145 -4.13 3.71 -6.72
N PHE A 146 -4.21 2.72 -7.62
CA PHE A 146 -5.15 1.60 -7.51
C PHE A 146 -4.74 0.63 -6.39
N PHE A 147 -3.46 0.28 -6.33
CA PHE A 147 -2.89 -0.55 -5.27
C PHE A 147 -3.21 0.00 -3.87
N VAL A 148 -3.01 1.32 -3.68
CA VAL A 148 -3.32 2.01 -2.42
C VAL A 148 -4.82 2.02 -2.14
N ASP A 149 -5.66 2.25 -3.15
CA ASP A 149 -7.12 2.22 -3.01
C ASP A 149 -7.62 0.86 -2.50
N CYS A 150 -7.07 -0.24 -3.04
CA CYS A 150 -7.38 -1.61 -2.61
C CYS A 150 -6.94 -1.85 -1.16
N LEU A 151 -5.71 -1.48 -0.80
CA LEU A 151 -5.25 -1.59 0.59
C LEU A 151 -6.12 -0.77 1.56
N CYS A 152 -6.48 0.46 1.21
CA CYS A 152 -7.36 1.28 2.02
C CYS A 152 -8.73 0.62 2.23
N ARG A 153 -9.35 0.12 1.16
CA ARG A 153 -10.64 -0.58 1.24
C ARG A 153 -10.57 -1.79 2.17
N ASN A 154 -9.55 -2.63 1.99
CA ASN A 154 -9.38 -3.87 2.74
C ASN A 154 -9.10 -3.60 4.23
N LEU A 155 -8.30 -2.58 4.53
CA LEU A 155 -8.01 -2.16 5.91
C LEU A 155 -9.24 -1.57 6.60
N LEU A 156 -9.98 -0.67 5.94
CA LEU A 156 -11.19 -0.08 6.53
C LEU A 156 -12.25 -1.14 6.82
N SER A 157 -12.45 -2.08 5.88
CA SER A 157 -13.32 -3.24 6.09
C SER A 157 -12.90 -4.04 7.33
N LYS A 158 -11.62 -4.39 7.42
CA LYS A 158 -11.06 -5.11 8.58
C LYS A 158 -11.20 -4.34 9.89
N TRP A 159 -11.09 -3.01 9.85
CA TRP A 159 -11.22 -2.15 11.03
C TRP A 159 -12.66 -1.77 11.37
N LYS A 160 -13.63 -2.22 10.55
CA LYS A 160 -15.05 -1.88 10.68
C LYS A 160 -15.27 -0.36 10.67
N LEU A 161 -14.49 0.34 9.85
CA LEU A 161 -14.65 1.76 9.56
C LEU A 161 -15.44 1.94 8.26
N PRO A 162 -16.13 3.08 8.06
CA PRO A 162 -16.92 3.32 6.86
C PRO A 162 -16.08 3.27 5.58
N ILE A 163 -16.74 2.94 4.47
CA ILE A 163 -16.15 2.93 3.13
C ILE A 163 -17.11 3.67 2.20
N ASN A 164 -16.61 4.72 1.55
CA ASN A 164 -17.38 5.59 0.65
C ASN A 164 -18.68 6.13 1.26
N GLN A 165 -18.72 6.37 2.58
CA GLN A 165 -19.92 6.88 3.24
C GLN A 165 -20.14 8.34 2.87
N ARG A 166 -21.29 8.62 2.25
CA ARG A 166 -21.68 9.97 1.86
C ARG A 166 -22.36 10.68 3.04
N ASN A 167 -22.30 12.01 3.04
CA ASN A 167 -23.05 12.88 3.95
C ASN A 167 -22.78 12.65 5.45
N LEU A 168 -21.54 12.30 5.81
CA LEU A 168 -21.12 12.21 7.20
C LEU A 168 -21.42 13.51 7.96
N SER A 169 -22.10 13.40 9.10
CA SER A 169 -22.30 14.52 10.01
C SER A 169 -20.97 15.01 10.58
N ALA A 170 -20.93 16.25 11.07
CA ALA A 170 -19.73 16.79 11.71
C ALA A 170 -19.26 15.95 12.91
N GLN A 171 -20.19 15.29 13.60
CA GLN A 171 -19.88 14.42 14.73
C GLN A 171 -19.30 13.08 14.27
N GLU A 172 -19.88 12.45 13.25
CA GLU A 172 -19.33 11.21 12.67
C GLU A 172 -17.92 11.43 12.13
N LYS A 173 -17.68 12.53 11.40
CA LYS A 173 -16.34 12.88 10.90
C LYS A 173 -15.30 12.90 12.02
N LYS A 174 -15.61 13.53 13.16
CA LYS A 174 -14.70 13.57 14.32
C LYS A 174 -14.39 12.18 14.86
N VAL A 175 -15.43 11.39 15.10
CA VAL A 175 -15.30 10.03 15.66
C VAL A 175 -14.48 9.16 14.73
N TYR A 176 -14.80 9.18 13.44
CA TYR A 176 -14.17 8.35 12.43
C TYR A 176 -12.72 8.73 12.17
N LEU A 177 -12.39 10.03 12.10
CA LEU A 177 -11.01 10.50 11.98
C LEU A 177 -10.17 10.10 13.20
N TYR A 178 -10.74 10.16 14.41
CA TYR A 178 -10.06 9.72 15.63
C TYR A 178 -9.84 8.20 15.67
N GLU A 179 -10.88 7.40 15.39
CA GLU A 179 -10.74 5.94 15.36
C GLU A 179 -9.79 5.49 14.24
N LEU A 180 -9.79 6.17 13.09
CA LEU A 180 -8.82 5.92 12.04
C LEU A 180 -7.39 6.14 12.53
N ALA A 181 -7.12 7.24 13.24
CA ALA A 181 -5.78 7.55 13.74
C ALA A 181 -5.31 6.49 14.75
N LYS A 182 -6.20 6.03 15.65
CA LYS A 182 -5.94 4.92 16.56
C LYS A 182 -5.56 3.65 15.81
N LYS A 183 -6.37 3.24 14.83
CA LYS A 183 -6.14 2.01 14.06
C LYS A 183 -4.84 2.07 13.26
N LEU A 184 -4.61 3.17 12.56
CA LEU A 184 -3.41 3.38 11.75
C LEU A 184 -2.14 3.38 12.61
N ARG A 185 -2.17 4.10 13.74
CA ARG A 185 -1.02 4.18 14.65
C ARG A 185 -0.65 2.83 15.27
N SER A 186 -1.63 1.99 15.57
CA SER A 186 -1.39 0.62 16.05
C SER A 186 -0.97 -0.34 14.93
N PHE A 187 -1.32 -0.04 13.68
CA PHE A 187 -1.03 -0.89 12.53
C PHE A 187 0.40 -0.74 12.02
N ILE A 188 0.95 0.48 12.07
CA ILE A 188 2.25 0.83 11.49
C ILE A 188 3.30 1.02 12.60
N THR A 189 4.49 0.48 12.34
CA THR A 189 5.70 0.74 13.13
C THR A 189 6.48 1.90 12.52
N TYR A 190 6.85 2.89 13.34
CA TYR A 190 7.68 4.00 12.87
C TYR A 190 9.07 3.52 12.48
N THR A 191 9.53 3.88 11.28
CA THR A 191 10.89 3.63 10.81
C THR A 191 11.28 4.65 9.74
N THR A 192 12.57 4.94 9.64
CA THR A 192 13.14 5.78 8.59
C THR A 192 13.89 4.89 7.62
N ASN A 193 13.53 4.97 6.34
CA ASN A 193 14.16 4.25 5.24
C ASN A 193 14.03 5.09 3.94
N GLU A 194 14.59 4.60 2.84
CA GLU A 194 14.65 5.28 1.53
C GLU A 194 13.31 5.85 1.05
N ASP A 195 12.20 5.14 1.28
CA ASP A 195 10.87 5.50 0.75
C ASP A 195 9.79 5.55 1.84
N SER A 196 10.21 5.91 3.06
CA SER A 196 9.36 5.91 4.26
C SER A 196 8.28 6.99 4.25
N GLY A 197 8.29 7.88 3.25
CA GLY A 197 7.25 8.86 2.95
C GLY A 197 6.08 8.31 2.12
N ASN A 198 6.27 7.16 1.47
CA ASN A 198 5.33 6.57 0.50
C ASN A 198 4.22 5.78 1.18
N THR A 199 2.98 6.07 0.80
CA THR A 199 1.81 5.41 1.40
C THR A 199 1.66 3.94 0.99
N ALA A 200 2.14 3.54 -0.19
CA ALA A 200 2.15 2.14 -0.61
C ALA A 200 3.10 1.34 0.27
N VAL A 201 4.32 1.85 0.50
CA VAL A 201 5.30 1.27 1.44
C VAL A 201 4.69 1.17 2.84
N ALA A 202 4.08 2.26 3.33
CA ALA A 202 3.50 2.33 4.66
C ALA A 202 2.42 1.27 4.90
N LEU A 203 1.45 1.15 4.00
CA LEU A 203 0.32 0.24 4.15
C LEU A 203 0.68 -1.22 3.85
N ALA A 204 1.52 -1.48 2.83
CA ALA A 204 1.88 -2.82 2.41
C ALA A 204 2.87 -3.49 3.38
N THR A 205 3.81 -2.71 3.94
CA THR A 205 4.90 -3.25 4.77
C THR A 205 4.71 -3.00 6.26
N ARG A 206 3.75 -2.12 6.64
CA ARG A 206 3.45 -1.67 8.00
C ARG A 206 4.58 -0.88 8.66
N ARG A 207 5.34 -0.15 7.86
CA ARG A 207 6.54 0.57 8.27
C ARG A 207 6.67 1.87 7.49
N CYS A 208 6.76 3.01 8.17
CA CYS A 208 6.99 4.31 7.54
C CYS A 208 7.42 5.40 8.54
N ALA A 209 7.78 6.56 8.01
CA ALA A 209 8.06 7.79 8.74
C ALA A 209 6.81 8.70 8.73
N CYS A 210 6.93 9.94 9.22
CA CYS A 210 5.84 10.90 9.32
C CYS A 210 5.12 11.17 7.98
N GLY A 211 5.87 11.21 6.87
CA GLY A 211 5.32 11.36 5.52
C GLY A 211 4.41 10.20 5.11
N GLY A 212 4.78 8.96 5.43
CA GLY A 212 3.97 7.78 5.12
C GLY A 212 2.74 7.68 6.02
N PHE A 213 2.84 8.08 7.29
CA PHE A 213 1.69 8.16 8.20
C PHE A 213 0.65 9.16 7.69
N SER A 214 1.09 10.37 7.37
CA SER A 214 0.19 11.45 6.96
C SER A 214 -0.50 11.17 5.62
N ARG A 215 0.20 10.57 4.64
CA ARG A 215 -0.39 10.14 3.37
C ARG A 215 -1.30 8.92 3.51
N SER A 216 -0.94 7.96 4.36
CA SER A 216 -1.80 6.82 4.67
C SER A 216 -3.11 7.27 5.31
N TYR A 217 -3.03 8.15 6.30
CA TYR A 217 -4.19 8.71 6.98
C TYR A 217 -5.10 9.48 6.01
N TYR A 218 -4.51 10.33 5.16
CA TYR A 218 -5.23 11.05 4.12
C TYR A 218 -5.98 10.10 3.17
N ASN A 219 -5.28 9.11 2.59
CA ASN A 219 -5.89 8.18 1.64
C ASN A 219 -6.99 7.31 2.28
N LEU A 220 -6.79 6.85 3.51
CA LEU A 220 -7.81 6.13 4.28
C LEU A 220 -9.02 7.03 4.58
N ALA A 221 -8.82 8.29 4.98
CA ALA A 221 -9.90 9.24 5.25
C ALA A 221 -10.72 9.55 3.99
N LEU A 222 -10.07 9.75 2.84
CA LEU A 222 -10.76 9.88 1.56
C LEU A 222 -11.62 8.65 1.26
N LYS A 223 -11.05 7.46 1.46
CA LYS A 223 -11.74 6.18 1.22
C LYS A 223 -12.93 5.96 2.16
N MET A 224 -12.90 6.53 3.36
CA MET A 224 -14.04 6.53 4.28
C MET A 224 -15.19 7.42 3.81
N GLY A 225 -14.91 8.41 2.95
CA GLY A 225 -15.88 9.40 2.47
C GLY A 225 -15.65 10.81 2.98
N ILE A 226 -14.52 11.09 3.66
CA ILE A 226 -14.13 12.46 4.00
C ILE A 226 -13.70 13.16 2.71
N PRO A 227 -14.28 14.31 2.32
CA PRO A 227 -13.97 14.93 1.06
C PRO A 227 -12.57 15.58 1.08
N SER A 228 -11.91 15.62 -0.07
CA SER A 228 -10.54 16.15 -0.21
C SER A 228 -10.39 17.64 0.12
N ASN A 229 -11.50 18.38 0.22
CA ASN A 229 -11.54 19.76 0.69
C ASN A 229 -11.78 19.89 2.21
N GLU A 230 -11.74 18.78 2.95
CA GLU A 230 -11.87 18.72 4.41
C GLU A 230 -10.77 17.89 5.09
N ILE A 231 -9.85 17.30 4.34
CA ILE A 231 -8.67 16.61 4.86
C ILE A 231 -7.50 16.95 3.94
N LEU A 232 -6.31 17.20 4.48
CA LEU A 232 -5.10 17.52 3.72
C LEU A 232 -3.87 16.87 4.37
N VAL A 233 -2.81 16.69 3.59
CA VAL A 233 -1.47 16.37 4.10
C VAL A 233 -0.76 17.70 4.38
N GLY A 234 -0.17 17.82 5.55
CA GLY A 234 0.48 19.03 6.02
C GLY A 234 1.88 18.78 6.55
N GLY A 235 2.63 19.84 6.77
CA GLY A 235 3.97 19.73 7.33
C GLY A 235 4.61 21.07 7.63
N ASP A 236 5.80 21.02 8.22
CA ASP A 236 6.65 22.18 8.48
C ASP A 236 7.65 22.46 7.34
N SER A 237 7.63 21.64 6.28
CA SER A 237 8.60 21.66 5.18
C SER A 237 10.06 21.45 5.64
N HIS A 238 10.26 20.83 6.80
CA HIS A 238 11.56 20.61 7.41
C HIS A 238 11.74 19.16 7.86
N CYS A 239 11.15 18.78 9.00
CA CYS A 239 11.40 17.50 9.65
C CYS A 239 10.14 16.72 9.98
N HIS A 240 8.95 17.33 9.87
CA HIS A 240 7.71 16.69 10.28
C HIS A 240 6.56 16.89 9.31
N ALA A 241 5.76 15.83 9.19
CA ALA A 241 4.53 15.78 8.41
C ALA A 241 3.37 15.26 9.26
N TRP A 242 2.21 15.86 9.06
CA TRP A 242 0.96 15.57 9.76
C TRP A 242 -0.22 15.80 8.82
N ASN A 243 -1.44 15.89 9.34
CA ASN A 243 -2.63 16.17 8.55
C ASN A 243 -3.38 17.40 9.03
N TYR A 244 -4.08 18.07 8.12
CA TYR A 244 -5.10 19.05 8.48
C TYR A 244 -6.48 18.44 8.29
N ALA A 245 -7.37 18.58 9.26
CA ALA A 245 -8.76 18.14 9.16
C ALA A 245 -9.71 19.32 9.40
N LYS A 246 -10.67 19.50 8.51
CA LYS A 246 -11.72 20.51 8.64
C LYS A 246 -12.88 19.94 9.45
N VAL A 247 -13.10 20.54 10.61
CA VAL A 247 -14.10 20.11 11.57
C VAL A 247 -14.83 21.34 12.09
N ASN A 248 -16.16 21.31 12.18
CA ASN A 248 -16.97 22.45 12.60
C ASN A 248 -16.65 23.76 11.83
N GLY A 249 -16.31 23.64 10.54
CA GLY A 249 -16.02 24.78 9.66
C GLY A 249 -14.60 25.36 9.76
N LYS A 250 -13.76 24.87 10.67
CA LYS A 250 -12.36 25.33 10.83
C LYS A 250 -11.36 24.20 10.60
N TRP A 251 -10.14 24.55 10.22
CA TRP A 251 -9.05 23.58 10.02
C TRP A 251 -8.21 23.37 11.28
N TYR A 252 -8.05 22.12 11.67
CA TYR A 252 -7.26 21.68 12.82
C TYR A 252 -6.09 20.81 12.38
N ASN A 253 -5.04 20.75 13.19
CA ASN A 253 -3.90 19.87 13.00
C ASN A 253 -4.18 18.50 13.65
N VAL A 254 -3.80 17.43 12.96
CA VAL A 254 -3.93 16.03 13.38
C VAL A 254 -2.61 15.32 13.15
N ASP A 255 -1.94 14.92 14.23
CA ASP A 255 -0.66 14.22 14.17
C ASP A 255 -0.82 12.75 14.54
N VAL A 256 -0.86 11.89 13.53
CA VAL A 256 -1.00 10.44 13.73
C VAL A 256 0.33 9.80 14.10
N THR A 257 1.45 10.36 13.64
CA THR A 257 2.81 9.83 13.87
C THR A 257 3.11 9.76 15.37
N ASN A 258 2.84 10.85 16.07
CA ASN A 258 3.07 10.98 17.51
C ASN A 258 1.83 10.68 18.35
N PHE A 259 0.75 10.21 17.73
CA PHE A 259 -0.47 9.86 18.44
C PHE A 259 -0.23 8.74 19.46
N SER A 260 -0.76 8.91 20.67
CA SER A 260 -0.80 7.88 21.70
C SER A 260 -2.20 7.83 22.32
N PRO A 261 -2.89 6.68 22.32
CA PRO A 261 -4.20 6.54 22.96
C PRO A 261 -4.20 6.94 24.46
N ASN A 262 -3.06 6.75 25.13
CA ASN A 262 -2.89 7.13 26.54
C ASN A 262 -2.84 8.65 26.73
N GLN A 263 -2.38 9.38 25.71
CA GLN A 263 -2.31 10.84 25.70
C GLN A 263 -3.63 11.48 25.23
N PHE A 264 -4.43 10.75 24.44
CA PHE A 264 -5.69 11.21 23.87
C PHE A 264 -6.81 10.18 24.13
N PRO A 265 -7.37 10.13 25.34
CA PRO A 265 -8.39 9.14 25.70
C PRO A 265 -9.71 9.35 24.93
N SER A 266 -9.95 10.55 24.39
CA SER A 266 -11.13 10.86 23.57
C SER A 266 -10.83 11.88 22.46
N TYR A 267 -11.63 11.89 21.40
CA TYR A 267 -11.55 12.92 20.35
C TYR A 267 -11.88 14.33 20.85
N SER A 268 -12.69 14.44 21.93
CA SER A 268 -13.14 15.70 22.54
C SER A 268 -12.05 16.38 23.37
N GLU A 269 -11.07 15.62 23.82
CA GLU A 269 -9.98 16.09 24.66
C GLU A 269 -8.68 15.96 23.88
N ASN A 270 -8.43 16.87 22.94
CA ASN A 270 -7.08 17.21 22.46
C ASN A 270 -6.59 16.54 21.16
N PHE A 271 -7.39 15.73 20.47
CA PHE A 271 -6.96 15.12 19.20
C PHE A 271 -6.84 16.13 18.05
N PHE A 272 -7.80 17.06 17.94
CA PHE A 272 -7.80 18.12 16.93
C PHE A 272 -7.15 19.39 17.51
N TYR A 273 -5.95 19.71 17.07
CA TYR A 273 -5.20 20.85 17.61
C TYR A 273 -5.49 22.14 16.84
N SER A 274 -5.78 23.23 17.58
CA SER A 274 -5.59 24.57 17.03
C SER A 274 -4.11 24.82 16.72
N ASN A 275 -3.80 25.83 15.91
CA ASN A 275 -2.41 26.11 15.54
C ASN A 275 -1.53 26.42 16.75
N SER A 276 -1.98 27.31 17.64
CA SER A 276 -1.23 27.71 18.83
C SER A 276 -0.92 26.51 19.73
N ARG A 277 -1.90 25.63 19.88
CA ARG A 277 -1.76 24.41 20.68
C ARG A 277 -0.80 23.42 20.02
N TYR A 278 -0.89 23.22 18.70
CA TYR A 278 -0.01 22.29 18.00
C TYR A 278 1.44 22.80 17.98
N SER A 279 1.64 24.10 17.78
CA SER A 279 2.94 24.76 17.88
C SER A 279 3.58 24.52 19.25
N ALA A 280 2.82 24.75 20.34
CA ALA A 280 3.29 24.47 21.70
C ALA A 280 3.60 22.99 21.94
N TYR A 281 2.82 22.08 21.34
CA TYR A 281 3.09 20.64 21.38
C TYR A 281 4.42 20.29 20.69
N LEU A 282 4.64 20.75 19.45
CA LEU A 282 5.86 20.47 18.69
C LEU A 282 7.13 20.97 19.40
N LEU A 283 7.07 22.18 19.97
CA LEU A 283 8.18 22.78 20.74
C LEU A 283 8.57 21.99 21.99
N ASN A 284 7.64 21.21 22.54
CA ASN A 284 7.88 20.36 23.71
C ASN A 284 8.33 18.94 23.34
N TYR A 285 7.94 18.42 22.19
CA TYR A 285 8.08 16.99 21.86
C TYR A 285 9.08 16.64 20.76
N MET A 286 9.27 17.48 19.73
CA MET A 286 10.01 17.10 18.50
C MET A 286 11.41 17.73 18.44
N SER A 287 11.50 19.03 18.73
CA SER A 287 12.73 19.81 18.86
C SER A 287 12.32 21.28 19.05
N LYS A 288 13.15 22.11 19.70
CA LYS A 288 12.90 23.56 19.82
C LYS A 288 13.24 24.31 18.52
N ASP A 289 12.93 23.73 17.37
CA ASP A 289 13.20 24.36 16.08
C ASP A 289 12.31 25.58 15.87
N GLU A 290 12.91 26.59 15.25
CA GLU A 290 12.28 27.89 15.06
C GLU A 290 11.00 27.77 14.20
N VAL A 291 10.98 26.86 13.22
CA VAL A 291 9.83 26.63 12.35
C VAL A 291 8.56 26.23 13.11
N HIS A 292 8.69 25.58 14.27
CA HIS A 292 7.55 25.20 15.10
C HIS A 292 6.87 26.41 15.77
N LYS A 293 7.53 27.56 15.88
CA LYS A 293 6.96 28.80 16.43
C LYS A 293 6.12 29.60 15.42
N HIS A 294 6.22 29.25 14.14
CA HIS A 294 5.72 30.04 13.01
C HIS A 294 4.67 29.25 12.20
N PRO A 295 3.48 28.98 12.76
CA PRO A 295 2.45 28.19 12.08
C PRO A 295 1.97 28.80 10.75
N GLU A 296 2.14 30.10 10.55
CA GLU A 296 1.87 30.79 9.28
C GLU A 296 2.80 30.34 8.14
N ARG A 297 3.93 29.70 8.45
CA ARG A 297 4.88 29.15 7.47
C ARG A 297 4.61 27.69 7.12
N TRP A 298 3.73 27.01 7.85
CA TRP A 298 3.41 25.60 7.56
C TRP A 298 2.73 25.44 6.21
N VAL A 299 2.91 24.25 5.63
CA VAL A 299 2.59 23.97 4.22
C VAL A 299 1.55 22.87 4.08
N VAL A 300 0.83 22.91 2.96
CA VAL A 300 0.10 21.76 2.43
C VAL A 300 1.03 21.02 1.47
N VAL A 301 1.08 19.72 1.63
CA VAL A 301 1.80 18.81 0.75
C VAL A 301 0.85 18.34 -0.35
N LEU A 302 1.25 18.52 -1.61
CA LEU A 302 0.38 18.34 -2.76
C LEU A 302 0.50 16.96 -3.42
N ASP A 303 1.57 16.20 -3.14
CA ASP A 303 1.68 14.79 -3.55
C ASP A 303 0.93 13.88 -2.57
N ARG A 304 0.11 12.99 -3.14
CA ARG A 304 -0.86 12.16 -2.42
C ARG A 304 -0.28 10.81 -1.99
N TYR A 305 0.60 10.23 -2.79
CA TYR A 305 1.10 8.87 -2.60
C TYR A 305 2.59 8.83 -2.25
N HIS A 306 3.34 9.78 -2.79
CA HIS A 306 4.79 9.94 -2.73
C HIS A 306 5.56 8.83 -3.45
N TYR A 307 5.22 8.56 -4.72
CA TYR A 307 6.02 7.69 -5.60
C TYR A 307 6.64 8.48 -6.75
N LYS A 308 7.70 7.93 -7.35
CA LYS A 308 8.42 8.55 -8.46
C LYS A 308 7.47 8.85 -9.63
N ASN A 309 7.54 10.07 -10.16
CA ASN A 309 6.71 10.60 -11.26
C ASN A 309 5.23 10.88 -10.92
N GLU A 310 4.84 10.88 -9.64
CA GLU A 310 3.49 11.30 -9.26
C GLU A 310 3.18 12.76 -9.65
N ALA A 311 4.16 13.66 -9.51
CA ALA A 311 4.03 15.08 -9.84
C ALA A 311 5.21 15.54 -10.71
N SER A 312 5.00 16.64 -11.45
CA SER A 312 6.02 17.26 -12.31
C SER A 312 7.22 17.81 -11.56
N THR A 313 7.06 18.08 -10.26
CA THR A 313 8.12 18.51 -9.34
C THR A 313 8.14 17.55 -8.15
N GLU A 314 9.32 17.18 -7.66
CA GLU A 314 9.43 16.39 -6.44
C GLU A 314 8.88 17.20 -5.24
N HIS A 315 8.01 16.57 -4.45
CA HIS A 315 7.41 17.14 -3.24
C HIS A 315 6.81 18.55 -3.40
N PRO A 316 5.81 18.73 -4.27
CA PRO A 316 5.17 20.02 -4.42
C PRO A 316 4.47 20.41 -3.12
N VAL A 317 4.77 21.62 -2.62
CA VAL A 317 4.13 22.20 -1.43
C VAL A 317 3.57 23.58 -1.73
N ASP A 318 2.53 23.97 -0.99
CA ASP A 318 2.01 25.35 -0.98
C ASP A 318 1.88 25.84 0.46
N ASN A 319 2.01 27.15 0.68
CA ASN A 319 1.76 27.72 2.00
C ASN A 319 0.30 27.47 2.39
N PHE A 320 0.04 26.96 3.59
CA PHE A 320 -1.29 26.48 3.93
C PHE A 320 -2.34 27.62 3.99
N ASP A 321 -1.99 28.83 4.45
CA ASP A 321 -2.97 29.94 4.45
C ASP A 321 -3.27 30.43 3.03
N THR A 322 -2.25 30.47 2.17
CA THR A 322 -2.40 30.81 0.76
C THR A 322 -3.27 29.77 0.04
N TYR A 323 -3.02 28.49 0.28
CA TYR A 323 -3.81 27.38 -0.26
C TYR A 323 -5.28 27.49 0.15
N LEU A 324 -5.56 27.73 1.44
CA LEU A 324 -6.93 27.89 1.95
C LEU A 324 -7.65 29.07 1.28
N LYS A 325 -6.97 30.21 1.14
CA LYS A 325 -7.51 31.42 0.52
C LYS A 325 -7.83 31.18 -0.95
N ASN A 326 -6.88 30.64 -1.72
CA ASN A 326 -7.02 30.43 -3.15
C ASN A 326 -8.14 29.43 -3.48
N ASN A 327 -8.33 28.43 -2.63
CA ASN A 327 -9.36 27.39 -2.79
C ASN A 327 -10.67 27.69 -2.03
N LYS A 328 -10.80 28.86 -1.39
CA LYS A 328 -11.98 29.27 -0.60
C LYS A 328 -12.38 28.24 0.48
N LEU A 329 -11.39 27.66 1.16
CA LEU A 329 -11.58 26.54 2.09
C LEU A 329 -11.81 26.95 3.54
N GLY A 330 -11.90 28.24 3.84
CA GLY A 330 -12.12 28.78 5.19
C GLY A 330 -10.80 29.10 5.91
N THR A 331 -10.82 29.05 7.24
CA THR A 331 -9.67 29.45 8.08
C THR A 331 -9.27 28.34 9.06
N ARG A 332 -8.05 28.45 9.57
CA ARG A 332 -7.53 27.58 10.62
C ARG A 332 -8.20 27.87 11.98
N ALA A 333 -8.10 26.90 12.89
CA ALA A 333 -8.63 26.95 14.25
C ALA A 333 -7.67 27.51 15.29
#